data_AF-K1RRG8-F1
#
_entry.id   AF-K1RRG8-F1
#
_cell.length_a   1.000
_cell.length_b   1.000
_cell.length_c   1.000
_cell.angle_alpha   90.00
_cell.angle_beta   90.00
_cell.angle_gamma   90.00
#
_symmetry.space_group_name_H-M   'P 1'
#
loop_
_entity.id
_entity.type
_entity.pdbx_description
1 polymer ?
#
loop_
_entity_poly.entity_id
_entity_poly.type
_entity_poly.pdbx_seq_one_letter_code
_entity_poly.pdbx_strand_id
1 'polypeptide(L)' 'SEADPNYKESADIKWNFTKFLVNKKGQVVARFEPTTSFDVIAKAIEEWLNF' A
#
# COMPACT_ATOMS: atom_id res chain seq x y z
N SER A 1 21.69 6.29 15.77
CA SER A 1 20.57 7.01 15.14
C SER A 1 19.38 6.89 16.06
N GLU A 2 18.90 8.00 16.59
CA GLU A 2 17.74 8.00 17.50
C GLU A 2 16.48 7.69 16.69
N ALA A 3 15.64 6.79 17.22
CA ALA A 3 14.38 6.46 16.59
C ALA A 3 13.45 7.67 16.74
N ASP A 4 12.99 8.22 15.60
CA ASP A 4 12.00 9.30 15.59
C ASP A 4 10.75 8.83 16.36
N PRO A 5 10.33 9.52 17.43
CA PRO A 5 9.14 9.14 18.19
C PRO A 5 7.87 9.13 17.33
N ASN A 6 7.87 9.85 16.20
CA ASN A 6 6.77 9.91 15.26
C ASN A 6 6.89 8.91 14.09
N TYR A 7 7.84 7.98 14.18
CA TYR A 7 8.08 6.97 13.15
C TYR A 7 6.86 6.10 12.85
N LYS A 8 5.87 5.97 13.74
CA LYS A 8 4.63 5.23 13.44
C LYS A 8 3.60 6.03 12.64
N GLU A 9 3.60 7.35 12.75
CA GLU A 9 2.58 8.21 12.13
C GLU A 9 3.01 8.77 10.77
N SER A 10 4.31 8.76 10.46
CA SER A 10 4.77 9.25 9.15
C SER A 10 4.26 8.39 7.99
N ALA A 11 3.96 8.99 6.84
CA ALA A 11 3.55 8.27 5.64
C ALA A 11 4.74 7.61 4.90
N ASP A 12 5.94 7.65 5.47
CA ASP A 12 7.14 7.16 4.81
C ASP A 12 7.10 5.64 4.61
N ILE A 13 7.91 5.16 3.66
CA ILE A 13 8.13 3.73 3.46
C ILE A 13 9.14 3.28 4.50
N LYS A 14 8.62 2.64 5.54
CA LYS A 14 9.36 2.25 6.75
C LYS A 14 10.05 0.89 6.62
N TRP A 15 9.52 0.04 5.73
CA TRP A 15 9.96 -1.33 5.55
C TRP A 15 9.77 -1.82 4.12
N ASN A 16 10.57 -2.79 3.71
CA ASN A 16 10.46 -3.42 2.40
C ASN A 16 9.09 -4.07 2.21
N PHE A 17 8.63 -4.19 0.96
CA PHE A 17 7.35 -4.79 0.57
C PHE A 17 6.09 -3.97 0.87
N THR A 18 6.19 -2.64 0.99
CA THR A 18 5.01 -1.78 0.81
C THR A 18 4.55 -1.87 -0.65
N LYS A 19 3.26 -2.06 -0.89
CA LYS A 19 2.70 -2.34 -2.23
C LYS A 19 1.71 -1.24 -2.60
N PHE A 20 1.64 -0.88 -3.88
CA PHE A 20 0.74 0.14 -4.40
C PHE A 20 -0.07 -0.42 -5.57
N LEU A 21 -1.39 -0.20 -5.56
CA LEU A 21 -2.25 -0.48 -6.70
C LEU A 21 -2.37 0.80 -7.53
N VAL A 22 -2.10 0.68 -8.84
CA VAL A 22 -2.12 1.80 -9.78
C VAL A 22 -3.12 1.51 -10.88
N ASN A 23 -4.00 2.47 -11.18
CA ASN A 23 -5.03 2.32 -12.20
C ASN A 23 -4.49 2.58 -13.63
N LYS A 24 -5.32 2.35 -14.66
CA LYS A 24 -4.97 2.54 -16.08
C LYS A 24 -4.60 3.99 -16.44
N LYS A 25 -4.94 4.97 -15.60
CA LYS A 25 -4.58 6.39 -15.76
C LYS A 25 -3.25 6.73 -15.08
N GLY A 26 -2.57 5.76 -14.48
CA GLY A 26 -1.31 5.96 -13.75
C GLY A 26 -1.49 6.54 -12.34
N GLN A 27 -2.70 6.52 -11.79
CA GLN A 27 -2.98 7.06 -10.45
C GLN A 27 -2.89 5.95 -9.40
N VAL A 28 -2.26 6.25 -8.25
CA VAL A 28 -2.27 5.36 -7.08
C VAL A 28 -3.68 5.35 -6.48
N VAL A 29 -4.28 4.18 -6.37
CA VAL A 29 -5.65 4.00 -5.89
C VAL A 29 -5.73 3.21 -4.57
N ALA A 30 -4.67 2.50 -4.21
CA ALA A 30 -4.54 1.87 -2.89
C ALA A 30 -3.06 1.71 -2.50
N ARG A 31 -2.82 1.64 -1.19
CA ARG A 31 -1.53 1.31 -0.56
C ARG A 31 -1.75 0.15 0.41
N PHE A 32 -0.85 -0.81 0.41
CA PHE A 32 -0.88 -1.97 1.29
C PHE A 32 0.44 -2.09 2.05
N GLU A 33 0.33 -2.37 3.34
CA GLU A 33 1.48 -2.57 4.20
C GLU A 33 2.16 -3.92 3.92
N PRO A 34 3.43 -4.11 4.33
CA PRO A 34 4.17 -5.35 4.08
C PRO A 34 3.46 -6.62 4.51
N THR A 35 2.71 -6.54 5.61
CA THR A 35 1.99 -7.66 6.25
C THR A 35 0.61 -7.93 5.64
N THR A 36 0.11 -7.08 4.73
CA THR A 36 -1.18 -7.31 4.07
C THR A 36 -1.12 -8.59 3.22
N SER A 37 -2.11 -9.47 3.40
CA SER A 37 -2.22 -10.72 2.64
C SER A 37 -2.59 -10.46 1.18
N PHE A 38 -2.16 -11.36 0.29
CA PHE A 38 -2.45 -11.25 -1.14
C PHE A 38 -3.94 -11.39 -1.48
N ASP A 39 -4.72 -12.13 -0.68
CA ASP A 39 -6.18 -12.26 -0.91
C ASP A 39 -6.91 -10.91 -0.81
N VAL A 40 -6.46 -10.03 0.09
CA VAL A 40 -7.01 -8.67 0.22
C VAL A 40 -6.64 -7.84 -1.01
N ILE A 41 -5.41 -7.98 -1.50
CA ILE A 41 -4.92 -7.26 -2.68
C ILE A 41 -5.66 -7.74 -3.94
N ALA A 42 -5.88 -9.05 -4.07
CA ALA A 42 -6.60 -9.66 -5.18
C ALA A 42 -8.04 -9.11 -5.28
N LYS A 43 -8.76 -9.07 -4.15
CA LYS A 43 -10.11 -8.48 -4.10
C LYS A 43 -10.11 -7.02 -4.53
N ALA A 44 -9.15 -6.22 -4.05
CA ALA A 44 -9.04 -4.82 -4.45
C ALA A 44 -8.78 -4.67 -5.96
N ILE A 45 -7.99 -5.56 -6.57
CA ILE A 45 -7.77 -5.57 -8.02
C ILE A 45 -9.07 -5.90 -8.76
N GLU A 46 -9.81 -6.93 -8.32
CA GLU A 46 -11.10 -7.32 -8.92
C GLU A 46 -12.13 -6.18 -8.88
N GLU A 47 -12.21 -5.45 -7.76
CA GLU A 47 -13.05 -4.26 -7.61
C GLU A 47 -12.71 -3.19 -8.67
N TRP A 48 -11.42 -2.94 -8.90
CA TRP A 48 -10.95 -1.96 -9.89
C TRP A 48 -11.04 -2.43 -11.34
N LEU A 49 -11.23 -3.73 -11.60
CA LEU A 49 -11.48 -4.26 -12.95
C LEU A 49 -12.96 -4.13 -13.36
N ASN A 50 -13.86 -4.11 -12.38
CA ASN A 50 -15.31 -4.02 -12.61
C ASN A 50 -15.83 -2.57 -12.70
N PHE A 51 -14.95 -1.58 -12.61
CA PHE A 51 -15.23 -0.14 -12.63
C PHE A 51 -14.82 0.49 -13.97
#